data_AF-A0A139AIJ9-F1
#
_entry.id   AF-A0A139AIJ9-F1
#
_cell.length_a   1.000
_cell.length_b   1.000
_cell.length_c   1.000
_cell.angle_alpha   90.00
_cell.angle_beta   90.00
_cell.angle_gamma   90.00
#
_symmetry.space_group_name_H-M   'P 1'
#
loop_
_entity.id
_entity.type
_entity.pdbx_description
1 polymer ?
#
loop_
_entity_poly.entity_id
_entity_poly.type
_entity_poly.pdbx_seq_one_letter_code
_entity_poly.pdbx_strand_id
1 'polypeptide(L)' 'MTDSTTSKPALCLGCHKNEIEYQSPLCRHPSLCKKCAMVKQATGGKCKVCGELFSELQRVDRDGSDESDVGRT' A
#
# COMPACT_ATOMS: atom_id res chain seq x y z
N MET A 1 -6.98 -19.80 23.83
CA MET A 1 -5.71 -19.31 23.26
C MET A 1 -6.09 -18.37 22.12
N THR A 2 -6.18 -17.07 22.39
CA THR A 2 -6.50 -16.06 21.35
C THR A 2 -5.18 -15.49 20.87
N ASP A 3 -4.68 -16.02 19.75
CA ASP A 3 -3.61 -15.37 18.99
C ASP A 3 -4.20 -14.08 18.40
N SER A 4 -4.15 -13.01 19.19
CA SER A 4 -4.26 -11.66 18.67
C SER A 4 -2.98 -11.42 17.87
N THR A 5 -2.96 -11.87 16.61
CA THR A 5 -2.01 -11.35 15.64
C THR A 5 -2.38 -9.89 15.42
N THR A 6 -1.96 -9.03 16.34
CA THR A 6 -1.97 -7.59 16.17
C THR A 6 -1.03 -7.32 15.01
N SER A 7 -1.59 -7.34 13.81
CA SER A 7 -0.92 -7.03 12.55
C SER A 7 -0.37 -5.62 12.66
N LYS A 8 0.86 -5.51 13.16
CA LYS A 8 1.56 -4.23 13.27
C LYS A 8 1.51 -3.58 11.89
N PRO A 9 1.20 -2.28 11.81
CA PRO A 9 1.13 -1.61 10.53
C PRO A 9 2.48 -1.75 9.82
N ALA A 10 2.43 -2.21 8.57
CA ALA A 10 3.63 -2.42 7.79
C ALA A 10 4.34 -1.07 7.58
N LEU A 11 5.60 -0.99 7.99
CA LEU A 11 6.43 0.21 7.87
C LEU A 11 7.07 0.29 6.48
N CYS A 12 7.25 1.51 5.98
CA CYS A 12 7.82 1.80 4.66
C CYS A 12 9.18 1.12 4.46
N LEU A 13 9.32 0.31 3.41
CA LEU A 13 10.56 -0.38 3.06
C LEU A 13 11.68 0.55 2.53
N GLY A 14 11.33 1.83 2.32
CA GLY A 14 12.26 2.86 1.88
C GLY A 14 12.91 3.66 3.01
N CYS A 15 12.18 3.93 4.09
CA CYS A 15 12.66 4.74 5.21
C CYS A 15 12.52 4.08 6.58
N HIS A 16 11.71 3.02 6.71
CA HIS A 16 11.37 2.31 7.94
C HIS A 16 10.92 3.21 9.10
N LYS A 17 10.44 4.42 8.79
CA LYS A 17 10.01 5.44 9.76
C LYS A 17 8.51 5.66 9.79
N ASN A 18 7.88 5.65 8.61
CA ASN A 18 6.45 5.91 8.44
C ASN A 18 5.74 4.65 7.98
N GLU A 19 4.43 4.57 8.22
CA GLU A 19 3.57 3.49 7.73
C GLU A 19 3.48 3.48 6.19
N ILE A 20 3.22 2.31 5.63
CA ILE A 20 2.99 2.15 4.20
C ILE A 20 1.60 2.67 3.83
N GLU A 21 1.55 3.55 2.83
CA GLU A 21 0.33 4.13 2.28
C GLU A 21 0.23 3.92 0.77
N TYR A 22 1.31 3.48 0.12
CA TYR A 22 1.40 3.33 -1.33
C TYR A 22 1.89 1.92 -1.71
N GLN A 23 1.29 1.40 -2.78
CA GLN A 23 1.58 0.11 -3.40
C GLN A 23 1.78 0.25 -4.91
N SER A 24 2.40 -0.75 -5.51
CA SER A 24 2.46 -0.85 -6.97
C SER A 24 1.06 -1.22 -7.51
N PRO A 25 0.57 -0.60 -8.60
CA PRO A 25 -0.74 -0.92 -9.17
C PRO A 25 -0.78 -2.33 -9.79
N LEU A 26 0.35 -2.83 -10.30
CA LEU A 26 0.43 -4.13 -10.97
C LEU A 26 0.45 -5.29 -9.96
N CYS A 27 1.44 -5.30 -9.08
CA CYS A 27 1.63 -6.38 -8.12
C CYS A 27 0.96 -6.15 -6.76
N ARG A 28 0.39 -4.95 -6.53
CA ARG A 28 -0.36 -4.58 -5.30
C ARG A 28 0.39 -4.78 -3.99
N HIS A 29 1.73 -4.84 -4.04
CA HIS A 29 2.53 -4.96 -2.84
C HIS A 29 2.68 -3.60 -2.13
N PRO A 30 2.19 -3.44 -0.89
CA PRO A 30 2.45 -2.26 -0.07
C PRO A 30 3.95 -2.18 0.22
N SER A 31 4.58 -1.04 -0.12
CA SER A 31 6.03 -0.90 0.07
C SER A 31 6.51 0.48 0.52
N LEU A 32 5.78 1.56 0.23
CA LEU A 32 6.28 2.92 0.43
C LEU A 32 5.28 3.81 1.18
N CYS A 33 5.79 4.73 1.99
CA CYS A 33 4.99 5.81 2.60
C CYS A 33 4.82 6.98 1.62
N LYS A 34 3.88 7.90 1.88
CA LYS A 34 3.66 9.10 1.06
C LYS A 34 4.93 9.87 0.70
N LYS A 35 5.79 10.10 1.69
CA LYS A 35 7.04 10.84 1.48
C LYS A 35 8.01 10.08 0.58
N CYS A 36 8.19 8.78 0.76
CA CYS A 36 9.10 8.00 -0.09
C CYS A 36 8.54 7.78 -1.48
N ALA A 37 7.22 7.56 -1.61
CA ALA A 37 6.54 7.48 -2.88
C ALA A 37 6.80 8.76 -3.70
N MET A 38 6.57 9.93 -3.11
CA MET A 38 6.67 11.20 -3.85
C MET A 38 8.08 11.77 -3.95
N VAL A 39 8.99 11.51 -3.01
CA VAL A 39 10.36 12.07 -3.04
C VAL A 39 11.33 11.16 -3.77
N LYS A 40 11.17 9.83 -3.68
CA LYS A 40 12.13 8.87 -4.25
C LYS A 40 11.65 8.16 -5.51
N GLN A 41 10.34 8.07 -5.73
CA GLN A 41 9.75 7.25 -6.80
C GLN A 41 8.62 8.00 -7.53
N ALA A 42 8.79 9.32 -7.71
CA ALA A 42 7.79 10.22 -8.29
C ALA A 42 7.37 9.83 -9.72
N THR A 43 8.26 9.18 -10.47
CA THR A 43 8.05 8.76 -11.87
C THR A 43 8.77 7.44 -12.13
N GLY A 44 8.02 6.35 -12.15
CA GLY A 44 8.53 5.02 -12.48
C GLY A 44 9.48 4.39 -11.44
N GLY A 45 9.35 3.10 -11.18
CA GLY A 45 10.20 2.40 -10.23
C GLY A 45 10.09 0.88 -10.29
N LYS A 46 10.82 0.19 -9.42
CA LYS A 46 10.70 -1.25 -9.19
C LYS A 46 10.11 -1.53 -7.82
N CYS A 47 9.16 -2.46 -7.76
CA CYS A 47 8.58 -2.92 -6.52
C CYS A 47 9.68 -3.54 -5.64
N LYS A 48 9.74 -3.14 -4.37
CA LYS A 48 10.76 -3.65 -3.43
C LYS A 48 10.51 -5.09 -2.97
N VAL A 49 9.31 -5.60 -3.19
CA VAL A 49 8.90 -6.95 -2.77
C VAL A 49 9.16 -7.96 -3.89
N CYS A 50 8.62 -7.71 -5.09
CA CYS A 50 8.71 -8.64 -6.22
C CYS A 50 9.65 -8.18 -7.37
N GLY A 51 10.16 -6.96 -7.33
CA GLY A 51 11.03 -6.42 -8.38
C GLY A 51 10.31 -5.90 -9.64
N GLU A 52 8.98 -6.03 -9.71
CA GLU A 52 8.19 -5.62 -10.88
C GLU A 52 8.25 -4.12 -11.13
N LEU A 53 8.42 -3.75 -12.40
CA LEU A 53 8.45 -2.36 -12.83
C LEU A 53 7.04 -1.77 -12.80
N PHE A 54 6.90 -0.56 -12.31
CA PHE A 54 5.66 0.21 -12.33
C PHE A 54 5.93 1.61 -12.86
N SER A 55 4.95 2.21 -13.52
CA SER A 55 5.03 3.59 -14.02
C SER A 55 4.60 4.61 -12.97
N GLU A 56 3.65 4.25 -12.11
CA GLU A 56 3.10 5.11 -11.06
C GLU A 56 2.78 4.27 -9.80
N LEU A 57 2.70 4.93 -8.64
CA LEU A 57 2.32 4.31 -7.37
C LEU A 57 0.85 4.59 -7.05
N GLN A 58 0.12 3.56 -6.67
CA GLN A 58 -1.26 3.67 -6.22
C GLN A 58 -1.30 3.78 -4.68
N ARG A 59 -2.28 4.49 -4.13
CA ARG A 59 -2.55 4.44 -2.68
C ARG A 59 -3.11 3.07 -2.30
N VAL A 60 -2.75 2.60 -1.11
CA VAL A 60 -3.36 1.41 -0.52
C VAL A 60 -4.73 1.83 0.01
N ASP A 61 -5.79 1.31 -0.60
CA ASP A 61 -7.14 1.43 -0.06
C ASP A 61 -7.18 0.64 1.26
N ARG A 62 -7.17 1.34 2.40
CA ARG A 62 -7.35 0.73 3.73
C ARG A 62 -8.82 0.46 4.06
N ASP A 63 -9.72 0.66 3.10
CA ASP A 63 -11.15 0.66 3.32
C ASP A 63 -11.82 -0.49 2.55
N GLY A 64 -12.02 -1.58 3.27
CA GLY A 64 -12.80 -2.73 2.83
C GLY A 64 -14.16 -2.78 3.54
N SER A 65 -14.89 -1.66 3.59
CA SER A 65 -16.28 -1.67 4.06
C SER A 65 -17.00 -0.37 3.73
N ASP A 66 -17.62 -0.32 2.53
CA ASP A 66 -19.00 0.14 2.44
C ASP A 66 -19.67 -0.51 1.21
N GLU A 67 -20.08 -1.75 1.40
CA GLU A 67 -21.19 -2.34 0.66
C GLU A 67 -22.46 -1.59 1.09
N SER A 68 -22.76 -0.49 0.42
CA SER A 68 -24.13 0.06 0.38
C SER A 68 -24.86 -0.52 -0.83
N ASP A 69 -25.08 -1.83 -0.80
CA ASP A 69 -26.27 -2.41 -1.42
C ASP A 69 -27.46 -2.00 -0.56
N VAL A 70 -28.15 -0.94 -0.97
CA VAL A 70 -29.57 -0.77 -0.63
C VAL A 70 -30.29 -0.60 -1.96
N GLY A 71 -30.79 -1.73 -2.44
CA GLY A 71 -31.49 -1.82 -3.72
C GLY A 71 -32.88 -1.16 -3.76
N ARG A 72 -33.55 -1.48 -4.88
CA ARG A 72 -34.98 -1.30 -5.18
C ARG A 72 -35.50 0.14 -5.24
N THR A 73 -35.83 0.55 -6.47
CA THR A 73 -37.24 0.66 -6.91
C THR A 73 -37.35 0.26 -8.37
#